data_AF-A0A067DS42-F1
#
_entry.id   AF-A0A067DS42-F1
#
_cell.length_a   1.000
_cell.length_b   1.000
_cell.length_c   1.000
_cell.angle_alpha   90.00
_cell.angle_beta   90.00
_cell.angle_gamma   90.00
#
_symmetry.space_group_name_H-M   'P 1'
#
loop_
_entity.id
_entity.type
_entity.pdbx_description
1 polymer ?
#
loop_
_entity_poly.entity_id
_entity_poly.type
_entity_poly.pdbx_seq_one_letter_code
_entity_poly.pdbx_strand_id
1 'polypeptide(L)'
;MAAMAALQSSMTSLSISSNSFFGQRLSFPSLSPITVKPTDKPCLIVVRLKRWERKECKPNSLPVLHKMHVKAGDTVKVIAGCDKGKIGEITKVFRHNSTVMVKDINLKTKHVKKREEEEQGQIIKVYSLICYFIH
;
A
#
# COMPACT_ATOMS: atom_id res chain seq x y z
N MET A 1 11.66 -22.05 68.99
CA MET A 1 12.71 -22.90 69.62
C MET A 1 12.45 -24.32 69.14
N ALA A 2 13.28 -25.01 68.37
CA ALA A 2 14.73 -25.05 68.36
C ALA A 2 15.31 -25.24 66.95
N ALA A 3 16.56 -24.82 66.80
CA ALA A 3 17.40 -24.94 65.61
C ALA A 3 17.81 -26.39 65.33
N MET A 4 18.12 -26.69 64.07
CA MET A 4 18.96 -27.82 63.70
C MET A 4 20.03 -27.32 62.74
N ALA A 5 21.24 -27.19 63.28
CA ALA A 5 22.48 -27.06 62.54
C ALA A 5 23.17 -28.44 62.53
N ALA A 6 23.68 -28.87 61.38
CA ALA A 6 24.83 -29.76 61.20
C ALA A 6 24.99 -29.97 59.68
N LEU A 7 25.97 -29.36 59.02
CA LEU A 7 27.35 -29.84 58.88
C LEU A 7 27.41 -31.35 58.65
N GLN A 8 27.62 -31.77 57.39
CA GLN A 8 28.56 -32.84 57.06
C GLN A 8 29.19 -32.57 55.70
N SER A 9 30.49 -32.26 55.73
CA SER A 9 31.39 -32.35 54.59
C SER A 9 31.81 -33.81 54.44
N SER A 10 31.67 -34.40 53.26
CA SER A 10 32.30 -35.69 52.97
C SER A 10 32.78 -35.77 51.53
N MET A 11 34.10 -35.64 51.43
CA MET A 11 35.04 -36.45 50.66
C MET A 11 34.78 -36.70 49.17
N THR A 12 35.70 -36.09 48.42
CA THR A 12 36.13 -36.38 47.06
C THR A 12 36.37 -37.86 46.78
N SER A 13 35.92 -38.33 45.61
CA SER A 13 36.60 -39.40 44.88
C SER A 13 36.81 -38.97 43.42
N LEU A 14 38.05 -39.20 42.98
CA LEU A 14 38.64 -38.79 41.71
C LEU A 14 38.12 -39.67 40.57
N SER A 15 37.87 -39.10 39.40
CA SER A 15 38.10 -39.82 38.15
C SER A 15 38.63 -38.91 37.05
N ILE A 16 39.51 -39.50 36.25
CA ILE A 16 40.58 -38.90 35.48
C ILE A 16 40.08 -38.17 34.22
N SER A 17 40.68 -37.00 34.03
CA SER A 17 40.69 -36.15 32.85
C SER A 17 40.96 -36.89 31.53
N SER A 18 40.28 -36.50 30.46
CA SER A 18 40.89 -36.23 29.15
C SER A 18 39.92 -35.53 28.19
N ASN A 19 40.48 -34.64 27.39
CA ASN A 19 39.95 -33.97 26.20
C ASN A 19 39.28 -32.59 26.40
N SER A 20 40.16 -31.60 26.54
CA SER A 20 40.31 -30.51 25.56
C SER A 20 39.02 -29.99 24.91
N PHE A 21 38.59 -28.79 25.29
CA PHE A 21 38.50 -27.64 24.39
C PHE A 21 38.16 -26.42 25.23
N PHE A 22 39.12 -25.95 26.03
CA PHE A 22 38.97 -24.70 26.78
C PHE A 22 38.70 -23.57 25.79
N GLY A 23 37.57 -22.91 26.01
CA GLY A 23 36.99 -22.00 25.04
C GLY A 23 37.71 -20.68 24.88
N GLN A 24 37.29 -19.99 23.83
CA GLN A 24 36.99 -18.57 23.88
C GLN A 24 35.63 -18.38 23.22
N ARG A 25 34.59 -18.21 24.04
CA ARG A 25 33.27 -17.78 23.60
C ARG A 25 33.39 -16.31 23.23
N LEU A 26 33.69 -16.03 21.97
CA LEU A 26 33.62 -14.67 21.45
C LEU A 26 32.19 -14.15 21.70
N SER A 27 32.11 -13.08 22.48
CA SER A 27 30.91 -12.29 22.70
C SER A 27 30.39 -11.80 21.36
N PHE A 28 29.35 -12.46 20.84
CA PHE A 28 28.59 -11.92 19.73
C PHE A 28 27.97 -10.58 20.19
N PRO A 29 28.25 -9.45 19.53
CA PRO A 29 27.54 -8.22 19.82
C PRO A 29 26.05 -8.47 19.58
N SER A 30 25.22 -8.02 20.52
CA SER A 30 23.76 -8.10 20.43
C SER A 30 23.30 -7.46 19.13
N LEU A 31 23.00 -8.28 18.13
CA LEU A 31 22.24 -7.86 16.97
C LEU A 31 20.87 -7.44 17.51
N SER A 32 20.62 -6.14 17.52
CA SER A 32 19.27 -5.59 17.64
C SER A 32 18.35 -6.36 16.68
N PRO A 33 17.14 -6.76 17.10
CA PRO A 33 16.21 -7.37 16.17
C PRO A 33 15.98 -6.37 15.04
N ILE A 34 16.45 -6.72 13.85
CA ILE A 34 16.05 -6.02 12.62
C ILE A 34 14.55 -6.21 12.55
N THR A 35 13.80 -5.14 12.80
CA THR A 35 12.39 -5.06 12.43
C THR A 35 12.36 -5.16 10.91
N VAL A 36 12.26 -6.39 10.41
CA VAL A 36 11.90 -6.64 9.01
C VAL A 36 10.48 -6.13 8.90
N LYS A 37 10.33 -4.88 8.43
CA LYS A 37 9.03 -4.42 7.97
C LYS A 37 8.59 -5.43 6.91
N PRO A 38 7.47 -6.14 7.09
CA PRO A 38 6.95 -6.97 6.02
C PRO A 38 6.80 -6.04 4.82
N THR A 39 7.48 -6.38 3.73
CA THR A 39 7.27 -5.69 2.47
C THR A 39 5.92 -6.18 1.98
N ASP A 40 4.87 -5.62 2.57
CA ASP A 40 3.49 -5.90 2.21
C ASP A 40 3.35 -5.42 0.77
N LYS A 41 3.48 -6.38 -0.14
CA LYS A 41 3.07 -6.22 -1.53
C LYS A 41 1.65 -5.71 -1.42
N PRO A 42 1.34 -4.47 -1.85
CA PRO A 42 -0.02 -4.00 -1.79
C PRO A 42 -0.83 -5.04 -2.56
N CYS A 43 -1.81 -5.64 -1.89
CA CYS A 43 -2.83 -6.43 -2.56
C CYS A 43 -3.62 -5.45 -3.43
N LEU A 44 -3.03 -5.15 -4.59
CA LEU A 44 -3.69 -4.50 -5.68
C LEU A 44 -4.70 -5.55 -6.12
N ILE A 45 -5.95 -5.38 -5.68
CA ILE A 45 -7.08 -5.80 -6.49
C ILE A 45 -6.93 -4.96 -7.77
N VAL A 46 -6.03 -5.40 -8.66
CA VAL A 46 -5.90 -4.90 -10.01
C VAL A 46 -7.16 -5.42 -10.65
N VAL A 47 -8.18 -4.57 -10.67
CA VAL A 47 -9.28 -4.74 -11.60
C VAL A 47 -8.61 -4.80 -12.97
N ARG A 48 -8.42 -6.02 -13.48
CA ARG A 48 -7.82 -6.23 -14.80
C ARG A 48 -8.81 -5.65 -15.78
N LEU A 49 -8.43 -4.55 -16.43
CA LEU A 49 -9.17 -4.01 -17.56
C LEU A 49 -9.38 -5.13 -18.59
N LYS A 50 -10.56 -5.18 -19.20
CA LYS A 50 -10.82 -6.18 -20.24
C LYS A 50 -9.80 -5.96 -21.37
N ARG A 51 -9.37 -7.05 -22.01
CA ARG A 51 -8.27 -6.99 -22.99
C ARG A 51 -8.54 -5.96 -24.10
N TRP A 52 -9.79 -5.83 -24.53
CA TRP A 52 -10.25 -4.90 -25.56
C TRP A 52 -10.49 -3.46 -25.07
N GLU A 53 -10.48 -3.21 -23.75
CA GLU A 53 -10.60 -1.87 -23.16
C GLU A 53 -9.22 -1.24 -22.90
N ARG A 54 -8.15 -1.88 -23.37
CA ARG A 54 -6.79 -1.35 -23.24
C ARG A 54 -6.61 -0.16 -24.17
N LYS A 55 -5.71 0.74 -23.77
CA LYS A 55 -5.37 1.93 -24.56
C LYS A 55 -4.82 1.52 -25.92
N GLU A 56 -5.29 2.19 -26.96
CA GLU A 56 -4.73 2.05 -28.29
C GLU A 56 -3.30 2.60 -28.31
N CYS A 57 -2.38 1.83 -28.89
CA CYS A 57 -0.98 2.21 -29.02
C CYS A 57 -0.60 2.35 -30.49
N LYS A 58 0.27 3.33 -30.76
CA LYS A 58 0.96 3.54 -32.02
C LYS A 58 2.00 2.43 -32.25
N PRO A 59 2.53 2.26 -33.47
CA PRO A 59 3.60 1.28 -33.76
C PRO A 59 4.85 1.48 -32.89
N ASN A 60 5.10 2.70 -32.41
CA ASN A 60 6.19 3.01 -31.48
C ASN A 60 5.84 2.75 -30.00
N SER A 61 4.81 1.96 -29.71
CA SER A 61 4.29 1.60 -28.37
C SER A 61 3.66 2.73 -27.55
N LEU A 62 3.70 3.98 -28.01
CA LEU A 62 3.09 5.11 -27.30
C LEU A 62 1.56 5.11 -27.43
N PRO A 63 0.81 5.55 -26.41
CA PRO A 63 -0.64 5.63 -26.49
C PRO A 63 -1.10 6.69 -27.49
N VAL A 64 -2.22 6.43 -28.16
CA VAL A 64 -2.90 7.44 -28.98
C VAL A 64 -3.54 8.48 -28.05
N LEU A 65 -3.32 9.76 -28.36
CA LEU A 65 -3.83 10.90 -27.57
C LEU A 65 -4.75 11.75 -28.44
N HIS A 66 -5.91 12.11 -27.89
CA HIS A 66 -6.82 13.04 -28.53
C HIS A 66 -6.46 14.50 -28.19
N LYS A 67 -6.78 15.39 -29.13
CA LYS A 67 -6.69 16.84 -28.92
C LYS A 67 -7.94 17.28 -28.16
N MET A 68 -7.76 17.97 -27.04
CA MET A 68 -8.82 18.47 -26.17
C MET A 68 -8.64 19.98 -25.99
N HIS A 69 -9.73 20.72 -25.78
CA HIS A 69 -9.68 22.18 -25.58
C HIS A 69 -9.51 22.59 -24.10
N VAL A 70 -9.72 21.65 -23.17
CA VAL A 70 -9.66 21.89 -21.72
C VAL A 70 -8.32 21.53 -21.09
N LYS A 71 -7.96 22.25 -20.04
CA LYS A 71 -6.76 22.05 -19.21
C LYS A 71 -7.16 21.79 -17.75
N ALA A 72 -6.19 21.34 -16.95
CA ALA A 72 -6.38 21.23 -15.50
C ALA A 72 -6.41 22.63 -14.88
N GLY A 73 -7.34 22.87 -13.95
CA GLY A 73 -7.58 24.19 -13.36
C GLY A 73 -8.67 25.03 -14.04
N ASP A 74 -9.19 24.60 -15.19
CA ASP A 74 -10.31 25.29 -15.83
C ASP A 74 -11.62 25.05 -15.06
N THR A 75 -12.47 26.09 -15.03
CA THR A 75 -13.84 25.99 -14.51
C THR A 75 -14.79 25.65 -15.65
N VAL A 76 -15.50 24.53 -15.54
CA VAL A 76 -16.40 24.03 -16.59
C VAL A 76 -17.79 23.76 -16.05
N LYS A 77 -18.79 23.92 -16.92
CA LYS A 77 -20.19 23.57 -16.65
C LYS A 77 -20.55 22.28 -17.37
N VAL A 78 -21.23 21.37 -16.66
CA VAL A 78 -21.70 20.11 -17.24
C VAL A 78 -22.93 20.35 -18.11
N ILE A 79 -22.85 19.97 -19.39
CA ILE A 79 -23.91 20.17 -20.39
C ILE A 79 -24.97 19.05 -20.34
N ALA A 80 -24.52 17.80 -20.16
CA ALA A 80 -25.37 16.61 -20.24
C ALA A 80 -25.01 15.58 -19.15
N GLY A 81 -25.95 14.68 -18.87
CA GLY A 81 -25.83 13.65 -17.83
C GLY A 81 -26.56 14.01 -16.53
N CYS A 82 -26.37 13.18 -15.49
CA CYS A 82 -27.07 13.32 -14.20
C CYS A 82 -26.72 14.62 -13.47
N ASP A 83 -25.52 15.14 -13.68
CA ASP A 83 -25.00 16.33 -13.02
C ASP A 83 -25.12 17.60 -13.89
N LYS A 84 -26.09 17.64 -14.81
CA LYS A 84 -26.31 18.77 -15.72
C LYS A 84 -26.47 20.10 -14.94
N GLY A 85 -25.78 21.13 -15.42
CA GLY A 85 -25.86 22.48 -14.88
C GLY A 85 -24.91 22.77 -13.72
N LYS A 86 -24.29 21.75 -13.12
CA LYS A 86 -23.26 21.94 -12.09
C LYS A 86 -21.99 22.52 -12.71
N ILE A 87 -21.33 23.37 -11.94
CA ILE A 87 -20.07 24.03 -12.28
C ILE A 87 -19.01 23.44 -11.37
N GLY A 88 -17.83 23.13 -11.91
CA GLY A 88 -16.72 22.63 -11.13
C GLY A 88 -15.38 22.82 -11.81
N GLU A 89 -14.32 22.70 -11.01
CA GLU A 89 -12.94 22.80 -11.48
C GLU A 89 -12.38 21.44 -11.91
N ILE A 90 -11.63 21.42 -13.01
CA ILE A 90 -10.97 20.23 -13.50
C ILE A 90 -9.73 19.92 -12.64
N THR A 91 -9.71 18.75 -12.00
CA THR A 91 -8.54 18.26 -11.25
C THR A 91 -7.53 17.54 -12.15
N LYS A 92 -8.01 16.64 -13.02
CA LYS A 92 -7.16 15.83 -13.91
C LYS A 92 -7.82 15.64 -15.27
N VAL A 93 -6.99 15.57 -16.32
CA VAL A 93 -7.42 15.34 -17.71
C VAL A 93 -6.79 14.06 -18.25
N PHE A 94 -7.61 13.18 -18.83
CA PHE A 94 -7.18 11.91 -19.41
C PHE A 94 -7.37 11.94 -20.93
N ARG A 95 -6.30 12.32 -21.64
CA ARG A 95 -6.30 12.55 -23.10
C ARG A 95 -6.45 11.29 -23.96
N HIS A 96 -6.21 10.10 -23.41
CA HIS A 96 -6.32 8.83 -24.12
C HIS A 96 -7.78 8.35 -24.23
N ASN A 97 -8.61 8.66 -23.23
CA ASN A 97 -10.04 8.31 -23.22
C ASN A 97 -10.93 9.54 -23.43
N SER A 98 -10.35 10.72 -23.69
CA SER A 98 -11.08 12.00 -23.75
C SER A 98 -12.02 12.20 -22.57
N THR A 99 -11.51 11.99 -21.35
CA THR A 99 -12.28 12.12 -20.11
C THR A 99 -11.62 13.09 -19.15
N VAL A 100 -12.43 13.73 -18.31
CA VAL A 100 -11.99 14.71 -17.31
C VAL A 100 -12.49 14.32 -15.92
N MET A 101 -11.72 14.66 -14.90
CA MET A 101 -12.10 14.48 -13.50
C MET A 101 -12.34 15.85 -12.88
N VAL A 102 -13.58 16.10 -12.47
CA VAL A 102 -14.04 17.39 -11.95
C VAL A 102 -14.31 17.27 -10.45
N LYS A 103 -13.97 18.30 -9.67
CA LYS A 103 -14.25 18.35 -8.23
C LYS A 103 -15.76 18.35 -7.98
N ASP A 104 -16.21 17.60 -6.97
CA ASP A 104 -17.60 17.56 -6.47
C ASP A 104 -18.69 17.14 -7.48
N ILE A 105 -18.28 16.54 -8.61
CA ILE A 105 -19.18 16.03 -9.65
C ILE A 105 -18.94 14.53 -9.85
N ASN A 106 -20.01 13.76 -10.13
CA ASN A 106 -19.96 12.31 -10.36
C ASN A 106 -19.29 11.54 -9.22
N LEU A 107 -19.76 11.78 -7.99
CA LEU A 107 -19.30 11.11 -6.78
C LEU A 107 -19.72 9.64 -6.77
N LYS A 108 -18.75 8.75 -6.55
CA LYS A 108 -18.99 7.30 -6.40
C LYS A 108 -18.48 6.81 -5.06
N THR A 109 -19.29 5.99 -4.41
CA THR A 109 -18.93 5.35 -3.15
C THR A 109 -18.07 4.12 -3.44
N LYS A 110 -16.82 4.15 -3.00
CA LYS A 110 -15.88 3.02 -3.12
C LYS A 110 -15.62 2.43 -1.74
N HIS A 111 -15.90 1.14 -1.62
CA HIS A 111 -15.52 0.34 -0.45
C HIS A 111 -14.05 -0.03 -0.56
N VAL A 112 -13.24 0.44 0.37
CA VAL A 112 -11.82 0.12 0.43
C VAL A 112 -11.61 -0.90 1.52
N LYS A 113 -11.12 -2.08 1.12
CA LYS A 113 -10.71 -3.13 2.05
C LYS A 113 -9.47 -2.65 2.82
N LYS A 114 -9.40 -3.05 4.09
CA LYS A 114 -8.23 -2.86 4.95
C LYS A 114 -6.98 -3.40 4.26
N ARG A 115 -5.88 -2.66 4.34
CA ARG A 115 -4.58 -3.11 3.82
C ARG A 115 -3.72 -3.70 4.92
N GLU A 116 -3.79 -3.12 6.11
CA GLU A 116 -3.08 -3.55 7.30
C GLU A 116 -4.08 -4.03 8.36
N GLU A 117 -3.65 -4.94 9.24
CA GLU A 117 -4.50 -5.54 10.28
C GLU A 117 -5.04 -4.49 11.27
N GLU A 118 -4.28 -3.41 11.48
CA GLU A 118 -4.61 -2.32 12.40
C GLU A 118 -5.56 -1.26 11.80
N GLU A 119 -5.74 -1.23 10.48
CA GLU A 119 -6.60 -0.23 9.83
C GLU A 119 -8.07 -0.67 9.82
N GLN A 120 -9.00 0.29 9.95
CA GLN A 120 -10.42 0.06 9.71
C GLN A 120 -10.77 0.20 8.23
N GLY A 121 -11.73 -0.60 7.74
CA GLY A 121 -12.21 -0.50 6.37
C GLY A 121 -13.00 0.79 6.19
N GLN A 122 -12.74 1.52 5.11
CA GLN A 122 -13.33 2.85 4.91
C GLN A 122 -14.25 2.89 3.69
N ILE A 123 -15.35 3.63 3.84
CA ILE A 123 -16.26 3.97 2.75
C ILE A 123 -15.84 5.36 2.24
N ILE A 124 -15.11 5.37 1.12
CA ILE A 124 -14.56 6.61 0.56
C ILE A 124 -15.44 7.06 -0.60
N LYS A 125 -15.82 8.36 -0.61
CA LYS A 125 -16.43 8.98 -1.79
C LYS A 125 -15.30 9.47 -2.71
N VAL A 126 -15.28 8.94 -3.93
CA VAL A 126 -14.28 9.30 -4.94
C VAL A 126 -14.95 9.97 -6.13
N TYR A 127 -14.32 11.01 -6.66
CA TYR A 127 -14.73 11.63 -7.91
C TYR A 127 -14.49 10.64 -9.06
N SER A 128 -15.43 10.57 -9.99
CA SER A 128 -15.32 9.71 -11.17
C SER A 128 -15.13 10.53 -12.43
N LEU A 129 -14.69 9.85 -13.49
CA LEU A 129 -14.43 10.47 -14.78
C LEU A 129 -15.74 10.85 -15.47
N ILE A 130 -15.70 11.98 -16.16
CA ILE A 130 -16.78 12.51 -16.99
C ILE A 130 -16.29 12.51 -18.43
N CYS A 131 -17.12 12.04 -19.36
CA CYS A 131 -16.81 12.09 -20.79
C CYS A 131 -16.75 13.54 -21.26
N TYR A 132 -15.70 13.87 -22.00
CA TYR A 132 -15.52 15.19 -22.55
C TYR A 132 -16.35 15.33 -23.83
N PHE A 133 -17.51 15.97 -23.70
CA PHE A 133 -18.36 16.39 -24.82
C PHE A 133 -18.78 17.86 -24.63
N ILE A 134 -17.81 18.71 -24.28
CA ILE A 134 -17.99 20.15 -24.16
C ILE A 134 -17.45 20.73 -25.47
N HIS A 135 -18.36 21.12 -26.36
CA HIS A 135 -18.04 21.98 -27.51
C HIS A 135 -17.77 23.41 -27.04
#